data_AF-A0A2S7IQ03-F1
#
_entry.id   AF-A0A2S7IQ03-F1
#
_cell.length_a   1.000
_cell.length_b   1.000
_cell.length_c   1.000
_cell.angle_alpha   90.00
_cell.angle_beta   90.00
_cell.angle_gamma   90.00
#
_symmetry.space_group_name_H-M   'P 1'
#
loop_
_entity.id
_entity.type
_entity.pdbx_description
1 polymer ?
#
loop_
_entity_poly.entity_id
_entity_poly.type
_entity_poly.pdbx_seq_one_letter_code
_entity_poly.pdbx_strand_id
1 'polypeptide(L)'
;MRFLYLASTVLLVSIIWLTINKYRDLASPGAYTEPDHLEELLADVKKKLPPGASLGMKANVAPDRVDMLYFKSTLVLAPMVVELAERDTMLILEEPGLPPLALDNYERIVSGGNQELTYRVVHLKR
;
A
#
# COMPACT_ATOMS: atom_id res chain seq x y z
N MET A 1 44.31 -22.49 -8.72
CA MET A 1 43.51 -21.41 -9.35
C MET A 1 42.21 -21.91 -9.98
N ARG A 2 42.18 -22.98 -10.79
CA ARG A 2 40.94 -23.50 -11.44
C ARG A 2 39.77 -23.82 -10.48
N PHE A 3 40.05 -24.36 -9.30
CA PHE A 3 39.02 -24.69 -8.30
C PHE A 3 38.35 -23.47 -7.67
N LEU A 4 39.06 -22.35 -7.54
CA LEU A 4 38.50 -21.09 -7.03
C LEU A 4 37.51 -20.47 -8.01
N TYR A 5 37.79 -20.56 -9.32
CA TYR A 5 36.86 -20.13 -10.36
C TYR A 5 35.61 -21.01 -10.44
N LEU A 6 35.73 -22.32 -10.17
CA LEU A 6 34.57 -23.21 -10.11
C LEU A 6 33.69 -22.93 -8.89
N ALA A 7 34.28 -22.65 -7.73
CA ALA A 7 33.53 -22.32 -6.53
C ALA A 7 32.80 -20.97 -6.68
N SER A 8 33.44 -19.97 -7.27
CA SER A 8 32.83 -18.65 -7.47
C SER A 8 31.68 -18.67 -8.48
N THR A 9 31.77 -19.47 -9.55
CA THR A 9 30.68 -19.62 -10.52
C THR A 9 29.49 -20.36 -9.93
N VAL A 10 29.72 -21.43 -9.15
CA VAL A 10 28.64 -22.15 -8.46
C VAL A 10 27.93 -21.24 -7.44
N LEU A 11 28.68 -20.40 -6.74
CA LEU A 11 28.11 -19.46 -5.78
C LEU A 11 27.27 -18.38 -6.47
N LEU A 12 27.75 -17.82 -7.58
CA LEU A 12 27.00 -16.86 -8.41
C LEU A 12 25.72 -17.48 -8.96
N VAL A 13 25.78 -18.69 -9.50
CA VAL A 13 24.60 -19.41 -10.01
C VAL A 13 23.60 -19.69 -8.90
N SER A 14 24.07 -20.04 -7.69
CA SER A 14 23.20 -20.28 -6.53
C SER A 14 22.50 -19.01 -6.05
N ILE A 15 23.20 -17.86 -6.03
CA ILE A 15 22.62 -16.56 -5.70
C ILE A 15 21.60 -16.14 -6.76
N ILE A 16 21.91 -16.30 -8.05
CA ILE A 16 21.00 -16.01 -9.15
C ILE A 16 19.75 -16.89 -9.05
N TRP A 17 19.91 -18.19 -8.76
CA TRP A 17 18.80 -19.12 -8.60
C TRP A 17 17.91 -18.79 -7.39
N LEU A 18 18.51 -18.44 -6.24
CA LEU A 18 17.78 -17.97 -5.05
C LEU A 18 17.00 -16.69 -5.34
N THR A 19 17.61 -15.76 -6.06
CA THR A 19 16.98 -14.49 -6.44
C THR A 19 15.83 -14.74 -7.41
N ILE A 20 16.03 -15.57 -8.43
CA ILE A 20 14.97 -15.93 -9.40
C ILE A 20 13.83 -16.65 -8.68
N ASN A 21 14.09 -17.60 -7.79
CA ASN A 21 13.02 -18.30 -7.07
C ASN A 21 12.23 -17.35 -6.16
N LYS A 22 12.91 -16.45 -5.43
CA LYS A 22 12.23 -15.42 -4.63
C LYS A 22 11.40 -14.46 -5.48
N TYR A 23 11.90 -14.07 -6.66
CA TYR A 23 11.16 -13.22 -7.59
C TYR A 23 10.05 -13.97 -8.34
N ARG A 24 10.18 -15.28 -8.53
CA ARG A 24 9.16 -16.12 -9.16
C ARG A 24 7.99 -16.39 -8.23
N ASP A 25 8.22 -16.47 -6.92
CA ASP A 25 7.14 -16.44 -5.92
C ASP A 25 6.38 -15.11 -5.97
N LEU A 26 7.06 -14.00 -6.25
CA LEU A 26 6.43 -12.69 -6.45
C LEU A 26 5.67 -12.57 -7.80
N ALA A 27 5.96 -13.44 -8.78
CA ALA A 27 5.40 -13.38 -10.14
C ALA A 27 4.46 -14.56 -10.47
N SER A 28 4.06 -15.36 -9.48
CA SER A 28 3.09 -16.43 -9.68
C SER A 28 1.74 -15.85 -10.12
N PRO A 29 0.93 -16.53 -10.95
CA PRO A 29 -0.37 -16.02 -11.44
C PRO A 29 -1.46 -15.85 -10.37
N GLY A 30 -1.16 -16.13 -9.10
CA GLY A 30 -1.95 -15.75 -7.92
C GLY A 30 -1.28 -14.66 -7.05
N ALA A 31 -0.11 -14.16 -7.46
CA ALA A 31 0.55 -12.99 -6.92
C ALA A 31 0.01 -11.72 -7.59
N TYR A 32 -1.32 -11.60 -7.64
CA TYR A 32 -1.94 -10.28 -7.68
C TYR A 32 -1.53 -9.61 -6.37
N THR A 33 -0.53 -8.75 -6.48
CA THR A 33 0.05 -8.14 -5.31
C THR A 33 -0.97 -7.12 -4.80
N GLU A 34 -1.29 -7.14 -3.50
CA GLU A 34 -2.08 -6.09 -2.83
C GLU A 34 -1.84 -4.65 -3.38
N PRO A 35 -0.62 -4.21 -3.77
CA PRO A 35 -0.43 -2.93 -4.46
C PRO A 35 -1.19 -2.73 -5.78
N ASP A 36 -1.37 -3.75 -6.62
CA ASP A 36 -2.14 -3.62 -7.87
C ASP A 36 -3.62 -3.34 -7.57
N HIS A 37 -4.16 -4.03 -6.56
CA HIS A 37 -5.51 -3.76 -6.05
C HIS A 37 -5.60 -2.39 -5.38
N LEU A 38 -4.56 -1.97 -4.65
CA LEU A 38 -4.54 -0.67 -3.99
C LEU A 38 -4.44 0.48 -5.00
N GLU A 39 -3.74 0.29 -6.11
CA GLU A 39 -3.69 1.26 -7.20
C GLU A 39 -5.07 1.47 -7.84
N GLU A 40 -5.75 0.37 -8.17
CA GLU A 40 -7.11 0.43 -8.71
C GLU A 40 -8.08 1.09 -7.70
N LEU A 41 -8.01 0.68 -6.42
CA LEU A 41 -8.83 1.24 -5.35
C LEU A 41 -8.61 2.75 -5.20
N LEU A 42 -7.36 3.21 -5.17
CA LEU A 42 -7.02 4.60 -4.93
C LEU A 42 -6.96 5.46 -6.21
N ALA A 43 -7.28 4.91 -7.38
CA ALA A 43 -7.29 5.65 -8.64
C ALA A 43 -8.26 6.84 -8.61
N ASP A 44 -9.40 6.70 -7.94
CA ASP A 44 -10.38 7.79 -7.79
C ASP A 44 -9.88 8.89 -6.85
N VAL A 45 -9.04 8.54 -5.87
CA VAL A 45 -8.40 9.50 -4.98
C VAL A 45 -7.44 10.38 -5.77
N LYS A 46 -6.64 9.80 -6.67
CA LYS A 46 -5.75 10.54 -7.59
C LYS A 46 -6.47 11.56 -8.46
N LYS A 47 -7.69 11.25 -8.90
CA LYS A 47 -8.49 12.12 -9.77
C LYS A 47 -9.16 13.26 -9.02
N LYS A 48 -9.51 13.05 -7.75
CA LYS A 48 -10.30 13.99 -6.95
C LYS A 48 -9.46 14.95 -6.13
N LEU A 49 -8.22 14.59 -5.82
CA LEU A 49 -7.33 15.43 -5.03
C LEU A 49 -6.25 16.08 -5.90
N PRO A 50 -5.86 17.33 -5.61
CA PRO A 50 -4.78 17.98 -6.33
C PRO A 50 -3.43 17.30 -6.02
N PRO A 51 -2.50 17.27 -7.00
CA PRO A 51 -1.13 16.84 -6.73
C PRO A 51 -0.49 17.73 -5.65
N GLY A 52 0.19 17.13 -4.67
CA GLY A 52 0.76 17.84 -3.52
C GLY A 52 -0.21 18.06 -2.35
N ALA A 53 -1.43 17.53 -2.41
CA ALA A 53 -2.30 17.46 -1.23
C ALA A 53 -1.59 16.69 -0.10
N SER A 54 -1.75 17.17 1.14
CA SER A 54 -1.31 16.47 2.34
C SER A 54 -2.48 15.69 2.92
N LEU A 55 -2.29 14.38 3.08
CA LEU A 55 -3.26 13.42 3.56
C LEU A 55 -2.73 12.78 4.83
N GLY A 56 -3.50 12.89 5.91
CA GLY A 56 -3.30 12.00 7.04
C GLY A 56 -3.81 10.60 6.71
N MET A 57 -3.25 9.56 7.30
CA MET A 57 -3.65 8.17 7.09
C MET A 57 -4.03 7.53 8.42
N LYS A 58 -5.18 6.86 8.41
CA LYS A 58 -5.60 5.94 9.47
C LYS A 58 -6.12 4.65 8.88
N ALA A 59 -5.94 3.56 9.61
CA ALA A 59 -6.53 2.27 9.26
C ALA A 59 -7.04 1.54 10.50
N ASN A 60 -8.07 0.69 10.33
CA ASN A 60 -8.61 -0.14 11.41
C ASN A 60 -7.97 -1.54 11.47
N VAL A 61 -6.80 -1.71 10.85
CA VAL A 61 -6.07 -2.99 10.74
C VAL A 61 -5.01 -3.14 11.84
N ALA A 62 -4.41 -4.34 11.95
CA ALA A 62 -3.31 -4.60 12.87
C ALA A 62 -2.08 -3.69 12.58
N PRO A 63 -1.32 -3.26 13.60
CA PRO A 63 -0.25 -2.26 13.45
C PRO A 63 0.83 -2.61 12.42
N ASP A 64 1.19 -3.90 12.32
CA ASP A 64 2.12 -4.44 11.33
C ASP A 64 1.63 -4.27 9.89
N ARG A 65 0.31 -4.36 9.69
CA ARG A 65 -0.33 -4.14 8.38
C ARG A 65 -0.49 -2.65 8.06
N VAL A 66 -0.57 -1.77 9.07
CA VAL A 66 -0.67 -0.31 8.89
C VAL A 66 0.57 0.22 8.17
N ASP A 67 1.77 -0.15 8.60
CA ASP A 67 3.02 0.33 8.00
C ASP A 67 3.15 -0.11 6.53
N MET A 68 2.74 -1.35 6.25
CA MET A 68 2.71 -1.88 4.89
C MET A 68 1.72 -1.12 4.01
N LEU A 69 0.50 -0.90 4.50
CA LEU A 69 -0.52 -0.15 3.76
C LEU A 69 -0.09 1.30 3.55
N TYR A 70 0.52 1.93 4.55
CA TYR A 70 1.06 3.28 4.45
C TYR A 70 2.12 3.39 3.36
N PHE A 71 3.10 2.49 3.36
CA PHE A 71 4.13 2.45 2.35
C PHE A 71 3.52 2.27 0.95
N LYS A 72 2.60 1.31 0.78
CA LYS A 72 1.94 1.04 -0.50
C LYS A 72 1.07 2.22 -0.96
N SER A 73 0.27 2.82 -0.08
CA SER A 73 -0.56 3.98 -0.39
C SER A 73 0.27 5.19 -0.80
N THR A 74 1.44 5.39 -0.17
CA THR A 74 2.35 6.48 -0.54
C THR A 74 2.91 6.30 -1.94
N LEU A 75 3.31 5.07 -2.30
CA LEU A 75 3.78 4.75 -3.65
C LEU A 75 2.68 4.98 -4.69
N VAL A 76 1.46 4.54 -4.39
CA VAL A 76 0.32 4.72 -5.29
C VAL A 76 -0.01 6.19 -5.44
N LEU A 77 -0.22 6.94 -4.34
CA LEU A 77 -0.77 8.29 -4.35
C LEU A 77 0.25 9.39 -4.71
N ALA A 78 1.47 9.05 -5.11
CA ALA A 78 2.45 10.03 -5.56
C ALA A 78 1.84 10.94 -6.66
N PRO A 79 1.99 12.28 -6.57
CA PRO A 79 2.87 13.04 -5.66
C PRO A 79 2.20 13.58 -4.39
N MET A 80 1.08 13.03 -3.91
CA MET A 80 0.47 13.46 -2.64
C MET A 80 1.32 13.04 -1.45
N VAL A 81 1.35 13.88 -0.41
CA VAL A 81 2.08 13.60 0.83
C VAL A 81 1.15 12.84 1.77
N VAL A 82 1.39 11.55 1.95
CA VAL A 82 0.65 10.72 2.91
C VAL A 82 1.44 10.65 4.21
N GLU A 83 0.80 10.84 5.35
CA GLU A 83 1.43 10.80 6.67
C GLU A 83 0.61 9.97 7.67
N LEU A 84 1.26 9.22 8.55
CA LEU A 84 0.62 8.52 9.68
C LEU A 84 0.27 9.49 10.84
N ALA A 85 -0.46 10.56 10.52
CA ALA A 85 -0.88 11.59 11.47
C ALA A 85 -2.28 12.09 11.14
N GLU A 86 -2.96 12.69 12.11
CA GLU A 86 -4.22 13.39 11.86
C GLU A 86 -3.97 14.69 11.08
N ARG A 87 -4.79 14.93 10.06
CA ARG A 87 -4.77 16.10 9.19
C ARG A 87 -6.21 16.51 8.85
N ASP A 88 -6.35 17.68 8.24
CA ASP A 88 -7.64 18.19 7.76
C ASP A 88 -8.27 17.26 6.72
N THR A 89 -7.45 16.60 5.90
CA THR A 89 -7.90 15.58 4.96
C THR A 89 -7.27 14.25 5.33
N MET A 90 -8.09 13.20 5.45
CA MET A 90 -7.67 11.87 5.87
C MET A 90 -8.00 10.82 4.81
N LEU A 91 -7.03 9.96 4.52
CA LEU A 91 -7.23 8.66 3.90
C LEU A 91 -7.47 7.61 5.00
N ILE A 92 -8.66 7.03 4.98
CA ILE A 92 -9.07 5.99 5.90
C ILE A 92 -9.11 4.67 5.13
N LEU A 93 -8.32 3.68 5.55
CA LEU A 93 -8.34 2.33 4.98
C LEU A 93 -8.93 1.35 5.98
N GLU A 94 -9.94 0.59 5.58
CA GLU A 94 -10.67 -0.27 6.50
C GLU A 94 -10.91 -1.67 5.98
N GLU A 95 -10.64 -2.64 6.84
CA GLU A 95 -11.00 -4.03 6.64
C GLU A 95 -12.45 -4.26 7.10
N PRO A 96 -13.35 -4.78 6.22
CA PRO A 96 -14.77 -4.94 6.53
C PRO A 96 -15.08 -5.83 7.74
N GLY A 97 -14.13 -6.70 8.14
CA GLY A 97 -14.26 -7.59 9.29
C GLY A 97 -13.95 -6.93 10.64
N LEU A 98 -13.45 -5.69 10.66
CA LEU A 98 -13.04 -4.99 11.87
C LEU A 98 -13.95 -3.79 12.17
N PRO A 99 -14.07 -3.38 13.44
CA PRO A 99 -14.87 -2.21 13.80
C PRO A 99 -14.42 -0.98 13.00
N PRO A 100 -15.36 -0.20 12.44
CA PRO A 100 -15.02 0.99 11.68
C PRO A 100 -14.45 2.09 12.59
N LEU A 101 -13.60 2.94 12.02
CA LEU A 101 -13.09 4.11 12.72
C LEU A 101 -14.19 5.17 12.87
N ALA A 102 -14.20 5.83 14.03
CA ALA A 102 -15.08 6.96 14.29
C ALA A 102 -14.63 8.18 13.45
N LEU A 103 -15.58 8.77 12.72
CA LEU A 103 -15.35 9.88 11.79
C LEU A 103 -16.29 11.06 12.07
N ASP A 104 -16.68 11.26 13.32
CA ASP A 104 -17.76 12.19 13.70
C ASP A 104 -17.46 13.65 13.31
N ASN A 105 -16.18 14.02 13.28
CA ASN A 105 -15.71 15.35 12.92
C ASN A 105 -15.41 15.52 11.42
N TYR A 106 -15.59 14.47 10.61
CA TYR A 106 -15.19 14.46 9.21
C TYR A 106 -16.39 14.28 8.27
N GLU A 107 -16.36 14.98 7.14
CA GLU A 107 -17.25 14.81 6.01
C GLU A 107 -16.59 13.97 4.90
N ARG A 108 -17.38 13.17 4.19
CA ARG A 108 -16.87 12.25 3.19
C ARG A 108 -16.71 12.93 1.83
N ILE A 109 -15.51 12.85 1.25
CA ILE A 109 -15.23 13.30 -0.12
C ILE A 109 -15.47 12.16 -1.11
N VAL A 110 -14.85 11.01 -0.84
CA VAL A 110 -14.97 9.81 -1.67
C VAL A 110 -14.87 8.56 -0.83
N SER A 111 -15.55 7.52 -1.27
CA SER A 111 -15.42 6.17 -0.72
C SER A 111 -15.45 5.16 -1.84
N GLY A 112 -14.70 4.09 -1.67
CA GLY A 112 -14.74 2.93 -2.53
C GLY A 112 -14.20 1.73 -1.77
N GLY A 113 -14.03 0.62 -2.45
CA GLY A 113 -13.59 -0.60 -1.80
C GLY A 113 -13.94 -1.84 -2.57
N ASN A 114 -13.40 -2.95 -2.09
CA ASN A 114 -13.76 -4.30 -2.50
C ASN A 114 -14.11 -5.13 -1.25
N GLN A 115 -14.11 -6.45 -1.37
CA GLN A 115 -14.44 -7.35 -0.26
C GLN A 115 -13.36 -7.43 0.82
N GLU A 116 -12.13 -7.02 0.51
CA GLU A 116 -10.97 -7.14 1.40
C GLU A 116 -10.62 -5.83 2.09
N LEU A 117 -10.75 -4.71 1.37
CA LEU A 117 -10.38 -3.39 1.83
C LEU A 117 -11.35 -2.34 1.29
N THR A 118 -11.76 -1.45 2.17
CA THR A 118 -12.53 -0.25 1.84
C THR A 118 -11.66 0.97 2.09
N TYR A 119 -11.86 2.02 1.31
CA TYR A 119 -11.18 3.29 1.54
C TYR A 119 -12.20 4.42 1.60
N ARG A 120 -11.89 5.42 2.42
CA ARG A 120 -12.68 6.65 2.56
C ARG A 120 -11.71 7.81 2.62
N VAL A 121 -11.87 8.78 1.74
CA VAL A 121 -11.20 10.08 1.88
C VAL A 121 -12.19 11.04 2.49
N VAL A 122 -11.79 11.64 3.60
CA VAL A 122 -12.65 12.52 4.38
C VAL A 122 -11.94 13.83 4.69
N HIS A 123 -12.71 14.89 4.89
CA HIS A 123 -12.23 16.22 5.24
C HIS A 123 -12.85 16.68 6.54
N LEU A 124 -12.17 17.52 7.32
CA LEU A 124 -12.69 18.04 8.57
C LEU A 124 -13.92 18.91 8.32
N LYS A 125 -15.01 18.69 9.07
CA LYS A 125 -16.21 19.53 9.02
C LYS A 125 -15.85 20.96 9.47
N ARG A 126 -16.27 21.95 8.70
CA ARG A 126 -16.15 23.37 9.05
C ARG A 126 -17.39 23.88 9.75
#